data_AF-K3WYJ5-F1
#
_entry.id   AF-K3WYJ5-F1
#
_cell.length_a   1.000
_cell.length_b   1.000
_cell.length_c   1.000
_cell.angle_alpha   90.00
_cell.angle_beta   90.00
_cell.angle_gamma   90.00
#
_symmetry.space_group_name_H-M   'P 1'
#
loop_
_entity.id
_entity.type
_entity.pdbx_description
1 polymer ?
#
loop_
_entity_poly.entity_id
_entity_poly.type
_entity_poly.pdbx_seq_one_letter_code
_entity_poly.pdbx_strand_id
1 'polypeptide(L)'
;MPKPLAVGIEAIMRQYAAGGDWPHIESRIDQACPYQLPRAKYDMVIETGRALAKISAHKIMSSLCGPDHGNSALEELYKQFEIGQISKLPGGNLRVKVKSRDACVRLECTKVSILGGTFTFKELAGFVIAACAYVFD
;
A
#
# COMPACT_ATOMS: atom_id res chain seq x y z
N MET A 1 1.17 -15.44 -16.62
CA MET A 1 2.52 -14.94 -16.29
C MET A 1 2.59 -13.45 -16.62
N PRO A 2 2.96 -12.57 -15.69
CA PRO A 2 3.07 -11.14 -15.98
C PRO A 2 4.38 -10.83 -16.74
N LYS A 3 4.34 -9.80 -17.61
CA LYS A 3 5.41 -9.45 -18.55
C LYS A 3 6.54 -8.64 -17.87
N PRO A 4 7.83 -8.92 -18.19
CA PRO A 4 8.98 -8.16 -17.69
C PRO A 4 8.91 -6.67 -17.97
N LEU A 5 9.48 -5.86 -17.07
CA LEU A 5 9.62 -4.42 -17.26
C LEU A 5 10.45 -4.12 -18.51
N ALA A 6 10.03 -3.14 -19.30
CA ALA A 6 10.61 -2.80 -20.60
C ALA A 6 12.14 -2.56 -20.55
N VAL A 7 12.64 -1.95 -19.47
CA VAL A 7 14.07 -1.66 -19.30
C VAL A 7 14.95 -2.92 -19.18
N GLY A 8 14.44 -3.98 -18.54
CA GLY A 8 15.16 -5.25 -18.44
C GLY A 8 15.18 -5.98 -19.78
N ILE A 9 14.07 -5.90 -20.53
CA ILE A 9 13.96 -6.47 -21.88
C ILE A 9 14.94 -5.77 -22.84
N GLU A 10 14.99 -4.44 -22.84
CA GLU A 10 15.90 -3.69 -23.71
C GLU A 10 17.38 -3.97 -23.41
N ALA A 11 17.76 -4.09 -22.13
CA ALA A 11 19.13 -4.40 -21.75
C ALA A 11 19.54 -5.82 -22.19
N ILE A 12 18.64 -6.80 -22.04
CA ILE A 12 18.85 -8.18 -22.53
C ILE A 12 18.95 -8.19 -24.05
N MET A 13 18.05 -7.49 -24.75
CA MET A 13 18.06 -7.42 -26.21
C MET A 13 19.33 -6.76 -26.76
N ARG A 14 19.86 -5.73 -26.09
CA ARG A 14 21.14 -5.09 -26.47
C ARG A 14 22.33 -6.03 -26.29
N GLN A 15 22.38 -6.79 -25.20
CA GLN A 15 23.44 -7.77 -24.95
C GLN A 15 23.39 -8.95 -25.94
N TYR A 16 22.19 -9.42 -26.26
CA TYR A 16 21.98 -10.43 -27.30
C TYR A 16 22.40 -9.91 -28.68
N ALA A 17 22.00 -8.67 -29.04
CA ALA A 17 22.41 -8.06 -30.30
C ALA A 17 23.92 -7.80 -30.41
N ALA A 18 24.60 -7.64 -29.27
CA ALA A 18 26.06 -7.53 -29.19
C ALA A 18 26.79 -8.88 -29.24
N GLY A 19 26.07 -10.00 -29.36
CA GLY A 19 26.65 -11.35 -29.43
C GLY A 19 27.11 -11.91 -28.08
N GLY A 20 26.54 -11.44 -26.97
CA GLY A 20 26.89 -11.92 -25.63
C GLY A 20 26.53 -13.40 -25.42
N ASP A 21 27.41 -14.12 -24.73
CA ASP A 21 27.20 -15.54 -24.44
C ASP A 21 26.05 -15.76 -23.43
N TRP A 22 25.28 -16.82 -23.66
CA TRP A 22 24.08 -17.11 -22.86
C TRP A 22 24.32 -17.23 -21.35
N PRO A 23 25.38 -17.91 -20.85
CA PRO A 23 25.67 -17.95 -19.41
C PRO A 23 26.00 -16.58 -18.81
N HIS A 24 26.61 -15.70 -19.60
CA HIS A 24 26.90 -14.32 -19.20
C HIS A 24 25.62 -13.50 -19.08
N ILE A 25 24.71 -13.62 -20.06
CA ILE A 25 23.38 -12.99 -20.03
C ILE A 25 22.59 -13.50 -18.82
N GLU A 26 22.56 -14.81 -18.59
CA GLU A 26 21.83 -15.47 -17.49
C GLU A 26 22.30 -15.02 -16.10
N SER A 27 23.61 -14.91 -15.89
CA SER A 27 24.18 -14.39 -14.63
C SER A 27 23.73 -12.97 -14.25
N ARG A 28 23.28 -12.20 -15.26
CA ARG A 28 22.79 -10.82 -15.09
C ARG A 28 21.26 -10.74 -15.06
N ILE A 29 20.55 -11.83 -15.39
CA ILE A 29 19.10 -11.93 -15.24
C ILE A 29 18.74 -12.01 -13.75
N ASP A 30 19.55 -12.64 -12.90
CA ASP A 30 19.34 -12.60 -11.43
C ASP A 30 19.49 -11.18 -10.84
N GLN A 31 20.21 -10.28 -11.53
CA GLN A 31 20.27 -8.86 -11.20
C GLN A 31 19.10 -8.04 -11.76
N ALA A 32 18.33 -8.59 -12.71
CA ALA A 32 17.04 -8.06 -13.10
C ALA A 32 16.02 -8.50 -12.03
N CYS A 33 16.16 -7.87 -10.86
CA CYS A 33 15.49 -8.15 -9.59
C CYS A 33 14.15 -8.91 -9.75
N PRO A 34 13.92 -9.99 -8.97
CA PRO A 34 12.56 -10.53 -8.84
C PRO A 34 11.67 -9.35 -8.46
N TYR A 35 10.67 -9.05 -9.29
CA TYR A 35 9.81 -7.87 -9.18
C TYR A 35 9.61 -7.53 -7.71
N GLN A 36 10.34 -6.53 -7.22
CA GLN A 36 10.05 -5.98 -5.92
C GLN A 36 8.79 -5.16 -6.14
N LEU A 37 7.64 -5.85 -6.17
CA LEU A 37 6.36 -5.19 -5.94
C LEU A 37 6.60 -4.33 -4.72
N PRO A 38 6.48 -2.99 -4.82
CA PRO A 38 6.70 -2.13 -3.68
C PRO A 38 5.70 -2.57 -2.61
N ARG A 39 6.19 -3.42 -1.70
CA ARG A 39 5.39 -3.98 -0.63
C ARG A 39 5.05 -2.79 0.21
N ALA A 40 3.77 -2.47 0.28
CA ALA A 40 3.29 -1.50 1.22
C ALA A 40 3.74 -1.95 2.62
N LYS A 41 4.71 -1.21 3.18
CA LYS A 41 5.51 -1.58 4.36
C LYS A 41 4.80 -1.21 5.66
N TYR A 42 4.00 -0.15 5.60
CA TYR A 42 3.36 0.44 6.76
C TYR A 42 1.88 0.09 6.76
N ASP A 43 1.35 -0.20 7.94
CA ASP A 43 -0.06 -0.48 8.14
C ASP A 43 -0.73 0.71 8.82
N MET A 44 -1.76 1.21 8.18
CA MET A 44 -2.68 2.22 8.71
C MET A 44 -4.03 1.55 8.99
N VAL A 45 -4.78 2.06 9.95
CA VAL A 45 -6.16 1.66 10.21
C VAL A 45 -7.08 2.86 10.10
N ILE A 46 -8.20 2.67 9.40
CA ILE A 46 -9.34 3.56 9.51
C ILE A 46 -10.22 2.99 10.62
N GLU A 47 -10.30 3.72 11.74
CA GLU A 47 -11.11 3.32 12.88
C GLU A 47 -12.59 3.59 12.57
N THR A 48 -13.32 2.52 12.25
CA THR A 48 -14.76 2.58 11.99
C THR A 48 -15.57 1.91 13.10
N GLY A 49 -14.89 1.25 14.04
CA GLY A 49 -15.49 0.42 15.06
C GLY A 49 -16.41 -0.61 14.41
N ARG A 50 -17.63 -0.74 14.94
CA ARG A 50 -18.65 -1.64 14.41
C ARG A 50 -19.52 -1.04 13.32
N ALA A 51 -19.34 0.24 12.97
CA ALA A 51 -20.23 0.96 12.03
C ALA A 51 -20.28 0.28 10.66
N LEU A 52 -19.13 -0.21 10.18
CA LEU A 52 -19.03 -0.89 8.88
C LEU A 52 -19.02 -2.42 9.00
N ALA A 53 -19.20 -2.99 10.21
CA ALA A 53 -19.06 -4.43 10.43
C ALA A 53 -20.00 -5.27 9.57
N LYS A 54 -21.26 -4.83 9.39
CA LYS A 54 -22.27 -5.53 8.56
C LYS A 54 -22.26 -5.12 7.08
N ILE A 55 -21.48 -4.10 6.71
CA ILE A 55 -21.43 -3.59 5.34
C ILE A 55 -20.45 -4.42 4.51
N SER A 56 -20.82 -4.79 3.29
CA SER A 56 -19.93 -5.56 2.41
C SER A 56 -18.67 -4.76 2.04
N ALA A 57 -17.52 -5.44 1.91
CA ALA A 57 -16.28 -4.80 1.52
C ALA A 57 -16.42 -4.07 0.18
N HIS A 58 -17.15 -4.64 -0.79
CA HIS A 58 -17.43 -4.00 -2.06
C HIS A 58 -18.09 -2.62 -1.91
N LYS A 59 -19.13 -2.51 -1.07
CA LYS A 59 -19.85 -1.24 -0.86
C LYS A 59 -18.97 -0.20 -0.16
N ILE A 60 -18.12 -0.63 0.77
CA ILE A 60 -17.13 0.22 1.42
C ILE A 60 -16.11 0.73 0.41
N MET A 61 -15.53 -0.16 -0.40
CA MET A 61 -14.52 0.20 -1.41
C MET A 61 -15.09 1.13 -2.48
N SER A 62 -16.32 0.88 -2.95
CA SER A 62 -17.00 1.77 -3.89
C SER A 62 -17.20 3.18 -3.34
N SER A 63 -17.42 3.31 -2.02
CA SER A 63 -17.54 4.63 -1.41
C SER A 63 -16.20 5.28 -1.11
N LEU A 64 -15.16 4.49 -0.82
CA LEU A 64 -13.85 5.00 -0.43
C LEU A 64 -12.98 5.39 -1.63
N CYS A 65 -13.16 4.68 -2.76
CA CYS A 65 -12.34 4.80 -3.97
C CYS A 65 -13.16 5.12 -5.24
N GLY A 66 -14.45 5.39 -5.09
CA GLY A 66 -15.30 5.83 -6.21
C GLY A 66 -15.05 7.29 -6.58
N PRO A 67 -15.45 7.74 -7.77
CA PRO A 67 -15.11 9.06 -8.32
C PRO A 67 -15.49 10.26 -7.43
N ASP A 68 -16.50 10.13 -6.57
CA ASP A 68 -17.03 11.22 -5.73
C ASP A 68 -16.82 10.99 -4.21
N HIS A 69 -15.76 10.27 -3.82
CA HIS A 69 -15.54 9.90 -2.42
C HIS A 69 -15.16 11.09 -1.49
N GLY A 70 -14.70 12.22 -2.03
CA GLY A 70 -14.41 13.45 -1.27
C GLY A 70 -13.17 13.41 -0.35
N ASN A 71 -12.23 12.50 -0.58
CA ASN A 71 -11.05 12.23 0.26
C ASN A 71 -9.77 12.67 -0.44
N SER A 72 -9.50 13.98 -0.50
CA SER A 72 -8.40 14.56 -1.29
C SER A 72 -7.03 13.96 -0.98
N ALA A 73 -6.68 13.79 0.29
CA ALA A 73 -5.40 13.21 0.69
C ALA A 73 -5.25 11.75 0.21
N LEU A 74 -6.34 10.97 0.27
CA LEU A 74 -6.32 9.58 -0.18
C LEU A 74 -6.19 9.49 -1.71
N GLU A 75 -6.89 10.38 -2.43
CA GLU A 75 -6.82 10.50 -3.90
C GLU A 75 -5.41 10.86 -4.38
N GLU A 76 -4.75 11.82 -3.73
CA GLU A 76 -3.36 12.16 -4.02
C GLU A 76 -2.41 10.98 -3.82
N LEU A 77 -2.60 10.22 -2.73
CA LEU A 77 -1.79 9.04 -2.44
C LEU A 77 -2.06 7.89 -3.43
N TYR A 78 -3.29 7.76 -3.94
CA TYR A 78 -3.58 6.84 -5.05
C TYR A 78 -2.86 7.24 -6.33
N LYS A 79 -2.88 8.52 -6.70
CA LYS A 79 -2.15 9.06 -7.87
C LYS A 79 -0.65 8.88 -7.77
N GLN A 80 -0.10 8.99 -6.57
CA GLN A 80 1.31 8.75 -6.28
C GLN A 80 1.66 7.25 -6.15
N PHE A 81 0.68 6.37 -6.35
CA PHE A 81 0.82 4.93 -6.14
C PHE A 81 1.29 4.54 -4.74
N GLU A 82 1.05 5.37 -3.71
CA GLU A 82 1.50 5.15 -2.33
C GLU A 82 0.61 4.17 -1.55
N ILE A 83 -0.66 4.03 -1.96
CA ILE A 83 -1.60 3.06 -1.38
C ILE A 83 -1.40 1.69 -2.04
N GLY A 84 -1.20 0.66 -1.22
CA GLY A 84 -1.02 -0.72 -1.67
C GLY A 84 -2.31 -1.54 -1.65
N GLN A 85 -2.82 -1.82 -0.46
CA GLN A 85 -3.99 -2.68 -0.28
C GLN A 85 -4.91 -2.13 0.80
N ILE A 86 -6.21 -2.15 0.57
CA ILE A 86 -7.23 -1.91 1.58
C ILE A 86 -7.97 -3.21 1.86
N SER A 87 -8.10 -3.55 3.14
CA SER A 87 -8.76 -4.78 3.58
C SER A 87 -9.63 -4.52 4.79
N LYS A 88 -10.75 -5.23 4.90
CA LYS A 88 -11.63 -5.14 6.07
C LYS A 88 -11.15 -6.09 7.16
N LEU A 89 -10.97 -5.57 8.37
CA LEU A 89 -10.60 -6.35 9.54
C LEU A 89 -11.83 -6.95 10.23
N PRO A 90 -11.66 -8.08 10.95
CA PRO A 90 -12.64 -8.54 11.93
C PRO A 90 -12.96 -7.41 12.92
N GLY A 91 -14.25 -7.12 13.14
CA GLY A 91 -14.69 -6.01 13.98
C GLY A 91 -15.19 -4.79 13.23
N GLY A 92 -14.84 -4.62 11.95
CA GLY A 92 -15.41 -3.59 11.06
C GLY A 92 -14.42 -2.52 10.57
N ASN A 93 -13.30 -2.36 11.27
CA ASN A 93 -12.20 -1.46 10.88
C ASN A 93 -11.62 -1.81 9.51
N LEU A 94 -10.95 -0.85 8.88
CA LEU A 94 -10.26 -1.06 7.61
C LEU A 94 -8.76 -0.93 7.81
N ARG A 95 -7.99 -1.89 7.31
CA ARG A 95 -6.53 -1.84 7.24
C ARG A 95 -6.12 -1.35 5.86
N VAL A 96 -5.29 -0.33 5.83
CA VAL A 96 -4.72 0.29 4.62
C VAL A 96 -3.21 0.10 4.67
N LYS A 97 -2.66 -0.59 3.67
CA LYS A 97 -1.22 -0.71 3.52
C LYS A 97 -0.68 0.46 2.70
N VAL A 98 0.39 1.08 3.20
CA VAL A 98 1.04 2.25 2.61
C VAL A 98 2.52 1.97 2.34
N LYS A 99 3.08 2.53 1.26
CA LYS A 99 4.46 2.27 0.81
C LYS A 99 5.52 3.09 1.54
N SER A 100 5.26 4.37 1.79
CA SER A 100 6.21 5.28 2.45
C SER A 100 5.73 5.74 3.83
N ARG A 101 6.69 6.18 4.65
CA ARG A 101 6.41 6.76 5.97
C ARG A 101 5.78 8.15 5.84
N ASP A 102 6.19 8.93 4.85
CA ASP A 102 5.62 10.26 4.60
C ASP A 102 4.13 10.17 4.25
N ALA A 103 3.72 9.14 3.52
CA ALA A 103 2.31 8.87 3.26
C ALA A 103 1.55 8.46 4.54
N CYS A 104 2.16 7.73 5.48
CA CYS A 104 1.57 7.48 6.79
C CYS A 104 1.37 8.77 7.59
N VAL A 105 2.39 9.63 7.68
CA VAL A 105 2.30 10.91 8.39
C VAL A 105 1.20 11.81 7.80
N ARG A 106 1.05 11.82 6.47
CA ARG A 106 -0.04 12.53 5.80
C ARG A 106 -1.42 11.97 6.16
N LEU A 107 -1.52 10.66 6.36
CA LEU A 107 -2.79 10.00 6.69
C LEU A 107 -3.13 10.09 8.18
N GLU A 108 -2.17 10.01 9.11
CA GLU A 108 -2.36 9.84 10.56
C GLU A 108 -3.27 10.89 11.24
N CYS A 109 -3.42 12.08 10.66
CA CYS A 109 -4.30 13.14 11.17
C CYS A 109 -5.45 13.49 10.21
N THR A 110 -5.69 12.67 9.19
CA THR A 110 -6.67 12.95 8.14
C THR A 110 -7.99 12.22 8.40
N LYS A 111 -9.09 12.94 8.19
CA LYS A 111 -10.44 12.39 8.20
C LYS A 111 -10.80 11.84 6.83
N VAL A 112 -11.52 10.73 6.81
CA VAL A 112 -11.97 10.05 5.59
C VAL A 112 -13.48 9.84 5.65
N SER A 113 -14.15 10.19 4.55
CA SER A 113 -15.57 9.97 4.34
C SER A 113 -15.79 8.58 3.73
N ILE A 114 -16.65 7.79 4.38
CA ILE A 114 -17.08 6.48 3.90
C ILE A 114 -18.58 6.36 4.16
N LEU A 115 -19.35 6.19 3.09
CA LEU A 115 -20.81 6.07 3.12
C LEU A 115 -21.50 7.22 3.87
N GLY A 116 -20.95 8.43 3.73
CA GLY A 116 -21.42 9.63 4.42
C GLY A 116 -20.97 9.75 5.89
N GLY A 117 -20.31 8.74 6.45
CA GLY A 117 -19.71 8.80 7.78
C GLY A 117 -18.26 9.29 7.73
N THR A 118 -17.84 10.01 8.77
CA THR A 118 -16.47 10.52 8.89
C THR A 118 -15.68 9.68 9.87
N PHE A 119 -14.55 9.14 9.41
CA PHE A 119 -13.66 8.28 10.20
C PHE A 119 -12.24 8.84 10.19
N THR A 120 -11.39 8.35 11.09
CA THR A 120 -10.02 8.84 11.23
C THR A 120 -9.05 7.72 10.93
N PHE A 121 -7.99 8.07 10.21
CA PHE A 121 -6.82 7.22 10.04
C PHE A 121 -5.99 7.23 11.32
N LYS A 122 -5.46 6.06 11.70
CA LYS A 122 -4.43 5.92 12.72
C LYS A 122 -3.34 5.01 12.19
N GLU A 123 -2.11 5.26 12.59
CA GLU A 123 -1.09 4.24 12.37
C GLU A 123 -1.53 2.96 13.10
N LEU A 124 -1.46 1.81 12.41
CA LEU A 124 -1.49 0.53 13.10
C LEU A 124 -0.12 0.40 13.76
N ALA A 125 0.12 1.21 14.79
CA ALA A 125 1.33 1.16 15.56
C ALA A 125 1.52 -0.31 15.95
N GLY A 126 2.67 -0.87 15.60
CA GLY A 126 3.15 -2.05 16.27
C GLY A 126 3.00 -1.79 17.77
N PHE A 127 2.55 -2.81 18.48
CA PHE A 127 2.38 -2.86 19.93
C PHE A 127 3.74 -2.75 20.69
N VAL A 128 4.71 -2.03 20.13
CA VAL A 128 6.10 -1.86 20.53
C VAL A 128 6.44 -0.46 20.00
N ILE A 129 6.12 0.66 20.67
CA ILE A 129 7.03 1.46 21.52
C ILE A 129 6.22 2.37 22.48
N ALA A 130 5.16 1.86 23.13
CA ALA A 130 4.45 2.64 24.18
C ALA A 130 4.17 1.87 25.47
N ALA A 131 4.54 0.59 25.55
CA ALA A 131 4.45 -0.21 26.78
C ALA A 131 5.76 -0.27 27.59
N CYS A 132 6.88 0.25 27.05
CA CYS A 132 8.16 0.29 27.78
C CYS A 132 8.44 1.61 28.52
N ALA A 133 7.48 2.54 28.58
CA ALA A 133 7.68 3.83 29.27
C ALA A 133 6.79 4.03 30.52
N TYR A 134 6.00 3.04 30.94
CA TYR A 134 5.09 3.16 32.09
C TYR A 134 5.13 1.96 33.06
N VAL A 135 6.23 1.21 33.11
CA VAL A 135 6.48 0.23 34.18
C VAL A 135 7.93 0.35 34.66
N PHE A 136 8.35 1.56 35.04
CA PHE A 136 9.45 1.83 35.97
C PHE A 136 9.30 3.27 36.46
N ASP A 137 8.34 3.48 37.37
CA ASP A 137 8.48 4.36 38.53
C ASP A 137 7.42 3.93 39.57
#